data_AF-A0A2I0X5N9-F1
#
_entry.id   AF-A0A2I0X5N9-F1
#
_cell.length_a   1.000
_cell.length_b   1.000
_cell.length_c   1.000
_cell.angle_alpha   90.00
_cell.angle_beta   90.00
_cell.angle_gamma   90.00
#
_symmetry.space_group_name_H-M   'P 1'
#
loop_
_entity.id
_entity.type
_entity.pdbx_description
1 polymer ?
#
loop_
_entity_poly.entity_id
_entity_poly.type
_entity_poly.pdbx_seq_one_letter_code
_entity_poly.pdbx_strand_id
1 'polypeptide(L)'
;MDLSAFSYQKFVQFALEETQRRTTLSPRPIQENLKCLRSKDGNATLHTLSFKAPKIRHIRSLSIEGGPSMQVLDFAAFPELKFDFPIFCANFFTTSTLSIIVLDLNPLYGATLQRDYKEKYYRSLMPLYQKYAELLPWGDKITSESLKFFSPIVIWSKINSTPQNYEVLYATFKDYFKAWLVSMELAVEAVNEMQTVCNCEAQHKYLAWRAEKDPGHPLLKRLIGENLAREMIRHFLFEGVDSLGTKTFLDYFPEYHCVDGSINQKRSIIGKAYKTRPWDAGGEFIGSKAS
;
A
#
# COMPACT_ATOMS: atom_id res chain seq x y z
N MET A 1 -11.55 -5.60 23.49
CA MET A 1 -11.74 -4.14 23.41
C MET A 1 -12.88 -3.87 22.44
N ASP A 2 -13.70 -2.86 22.71
CA ASP A 2 -14.70 -2.42 21.74
C ASP A 2 -14.01 -1.63 20.61
N LEU A 3 -14.05 -2.17 19.38
CA LEU A 3 -13.48 -1.49 18.21
C LEU A 3 -14.38 -0.35 17.68
N SER A 4 -15.57 -0.14 18.25
CA SER A 4 -16.48 0.95 17.82
C SER A 4 -15.82 2.34 17.90
N ALA A 5 -14.87 2.53 18.81
CA ALA A 5 -14.08 3.76 18.95
C ALA A 5 -12.93 3.91 17.93
N PHE A 6 -12.60 2.84 17.19
CA PHE A 6 -11.49 2.78 16.24
C PHE A 6 -12.03 2.79 14.81
N SER A 7 -12.31 3.98 14.27
CA SER A 7 -12.73 4.13 12.87
C SER A 7 -11.63 4.71 11.99
N TYR A 8 -11.17 3.93 11.01
CA TYR A 8 -10.22 4.41 10.02
C TYR A 8 -10.79 5.48 9.06
N GLN A 9 -12.10 5.76 9.11
CA GLN A 9 -12.70 6.85 8.31
C GLN A 9 -12.04 8.20 8.61
N LYS A 10 -11.60 8.45 9.86
CA LYS A 10 -10.88 9.69 10.20
C LYS A 10 -9.55 9.84 9.45
N PHE A 11 -8.89 8.73 9.12
CA PHE A 11 -7.64 8.72 8.35
C PHE A 11 -7.92 9.12 6.89
N VAL A 12 -8.97 8.53 6.31
CA VAL A 12 -9.41 8.84 4.94
C VAL A 12 -9.84 10.30 4.84
N GLN A 13 -10.67 10.78 5.77
CA GLN A 13 -11.14 12.17 5.79
C GLN A 13 -9.97 13.15 5.86
N PHE A 14 -9.02 12.94 6.77
CA PHE A 14 -7.81 13.76 6.87
C PHE A 14 -7.04 13.78 5.54
N ALA A 15 -6.85 12.61 4.91
CA ALA A 15 -6.09 12.52 3.67
C ALA A 15 -6.78 13.27 2.52
N LEU A 16 -8.10 13.17 2.40
CA LEU A 16 -8.86 13.89 1.38
C LEU A 16 -8.81 15.40 1.61
N GLU A 17 -9.00 15.87 2.85
CA GLU A 17 -8.92 17.30 3.20
C GLU A 17 -7.53 17.89 2.93
N GLU A 18 -6.45 17.20 3.35
CA GLU A 18 -5.08 17.65 3.10
C GLU A 18 -4.74 17.67 1.60
N THR A 19 -5.29 16.72 0.83
CA THR A 19 -5.11 16.71 -0.62
C THR A 19 -5.85 17.88 -1.27
N GLN A 20 -7.09 18.16 -0.85
CA GLN A 20 -7.90 19.28 -1.36
C GLN A 20 -7.28 20.65 -1.08
N ARG A 21 -6.50 20.79 -0.01
CA ARG A 21 -5.75 22.02 0.29
C ARG A 21 -4.63 22.30 -0.72
N ARG A 22 -4.14 21.27 -1.43
CA ARG A 22 -2.97 21.36 -2.32
C ARG A 22 -3.32 21.17 -3.80
N THR A 23 -4.42 20.48 -4.09
CA THR A 23 -4.87 20.21 -5.46
C THR A 23 -6.37 19.92 -5.53
N THR A 24 -6.96 20.03 -6.71
CA THR A 24 -8.38 19.75 -6.91
C THR A 24 -8.62 18.26 -7.10
N LEU A 25 -9.31 17.63 -6.14
CA LEU A 25 -9.82 16.27 -6.28
C LEU A 25 -11.07 16.27 -7.17
N SER A 26 -11.10 15.34 -8.12
CA SER A 26 -12.29 15.01 -8.90
C SER A 26 -12.67 13.54 -8.67
N PRO A 27 -13.97 13.22 -8.47
CA PRO A 27 -14.39 11.83 -8.33
C PRO A 27 -13.98 11.00 -9.54
N ARG A 28 -13.50 9.78 -9.30
CA ARG A 28 -13.39 8.78 -10.37
C ARG A 28 -14.62 7.86 -10.32
N PRO A 29 -15.17 7.46 -11.49
CA PRO A 29 -16.26 6.50 -11.52
C PRO A 29 -15.86 5.20 -10.84
N ILE A 30 -16.68 4.76 -9.88
CA ILE A 30 -16.63 3.44 -9.26
C ILE A 30 -17.88 2.70 -9.71
N GLN A 31 -17.76 1.42 -10.03
CA GLN A 31 -18.93 0.59 -10.32
C GLN A 31 -19.86 0.60 -9.09
N GLU A 32 -21.17 0.81 -9.29
CA GLU A 32 -22.12 0.98 -8.18
C GLU A 32 -22.11 -0.21 -7.20
N ASN A 33 -21.93 -1.42 -7.72
CA ASN A 33 -21.81 -2.65 -6.93
C ASN A 33 -20.56 -2.71 -6.04
N LEU A 34 -19.59 -1.80 -6.20
CA LEU A 34 -18.37 -1.75 -5.39
C LEU A 34 -18.33 -0.57 -4.40
N LYS A 35 -19.26 0.39 -4.47
CA LYS A 35 -19.27 1.60 -3.61
C LYS A 35 -19.50 1.29 -2.14
N CYS A 36 -20.54 0.53 -1.85
CA CYS A 36 -20.93 0.13 -0.51
C CYS A 36 -21.44 -1.31 -0.56
N LEU A 37 -20.76 -2.19 0.15
CA LEU A 37 -21.04 -3.62 0.16
C LEU A 37 -21.29 -4.07 1.59
N ARG A 38 -22.21 -5.02 1.77
CA ARG A 38 -22.35 -5.76 3.02
C ARG A 38 -21.74 -7.14 2.84
N SER A 39 -21.06 -7.64 3.88
CA SER A 39 -20.56 -9.01 3.87
C SER A 39 -21.70 -10.02 3.77
N LYS A 40 -21.38 -11.23 3.30
CA LYS A 40 -22.34 -12.33 3.13
C LYS A 40 -23.10 -12.69 4.41
N ASP A 41 -22.44 -12.57 5.57
CA ASP A 41 -23.01 -12.85 6.88
C ASP A 41 -23.70 -11.62 7.51
N GLY A 42 -23.68 -10.46 6.83
CA GLY A 42 -24.29 -9.23 7.31
C GLY A 42 -23.50 -8.46 8.37
N ASN A 43 -22.37 -8.99 8.84
CA ASN A 43 -21.65 -8.50 10.02
C ASN A 43 -20.59 -7.44 9.73
N ALA A 44 -20.28 -7.19 8.46
CA ALA A 44 -19.32 -6.18 8.05
C ALA A 44 -19.83 -5.33 6.90
N THR A 45 -19.48 -4.04 6.93
CA THR A 45 -19.73 -3.12 5.81
C THR A 45 -18.40 -2.72 5.19
N LEU A 46 -18.35 -2.70 3.87
CA LEU A 46 -17.19 -2.28 3.09
C LEU A 46 -17.58 -0.97 2.38
N HIS A 47 -16.75 0.05 2.56
CA HIS A 47 -16.93 1.36 1.95
C HIS A 47 -15.75 1.67 1.04
N THR A 48 -16.04 2.11 -0.18
CA THR A 48 -15.01 2.54 -1.13
C THR A 48 -15.14 3.99 -1.53
N LEU A 49 -14.00 4.65 -1.72
CA LEU A 49 -13.90 6.00 -2.27
C LEU A 49 -12.79 6.05 -3.32
N SER A 50 -12.99 6.86 -4.36
CA SER A 50 -12.06 6.98 -5.48
C SER A 50 -12.07 8.39 -6.05
N PHE A 51 -10.89 8.98 -6.16
CA PHE A 51 -10.69 10.28 -6.76
C PHE A 51 -9.42 10.29 -7.63
N LYS A 52 -9.27 11.35 -8.43
CA LYS A 52 -8.06 11.69 -9.17
C LYS A 52 -7.77 13.18 -9.03
N ALA A 53 -6.55 13.58 -9.36
CA ALA A 53 -6.10 14.98 -9.41
C ALA A 53 -5.05 15.15 -10.52
N PRO A 54 -4.64 16.37 -10.89
CA PRO A 54 -3.70 16.60 -12.00
C PRO A 54 -2.38 15.81 -11.95
N LYS A 55 -1.84 15.52 -10.76
CA LYS A 55 -0.65 14.66 -10.57
C LYS A 55 -0.96 13.27 -10.00
N ILE A 56 -2.23 12.98 -9.71
CA ILE A 56 -2.67 11.76 -9.02
C ILE A 56 -3.61 11.00 -9.94
N ARG A 57 -3.14 9.88 -10.49
CA ARG A 57 -3.96 8.98 -11.32
C ARG A 57 -5.14 8.42 -10.54
N HIS A 58 -4.89 8.02 -9.30
CA HIS A 58 -5.91 7.38 -8.48
C HIS A 58 -5.55 7.48 -6.99
N ILE A 59 -6.40 8.14 -6.21
CA ILE A 59 -6.43 8.03 -4.74
C ILE A 59 -7.67 7.26 -4.35
N ARG A 60 -7.50 6.19 -3.56
CA ARG A 60 -8.59 5.28 -3.22
C ARG A 60 -8.50 4.72 -1.82
N SER A 61 -9.65 4.48 -1.22
CA SER A 61 -9.77 3.80 0.06
C SER A 61 -10.76 2.64 -0.04
N LEU A 62 -10.41 1.53 0.61
CA LEU A 62 -11.36 0.51 1.05
C LEU A 62 -11.30 0.47 2.58
N SER A 63 -12.42 0.81 3.21
CA SER A 63 -12.62 0.68 4.66
C SER A 63 -13.54 -0.50 4.91
N ILE A 64 -13.18 -1.39 5.84
CA ILE A 64 -14.04 -2.51 6.27
C ILE A 64 -14.34 -2.38 7.75
N GLU A 65 -15.61 -2.26 8.07
CA GLU A 65 -16.13 -2.11 9.44
C GLU A 65 -16.90 -3.38 9.82
N GLY A 66 -16.24 -4.29 10.54
CA GLY A 66 -16.80 -5.55 11.05
C GLY A 66 -17.27 -5.46 12.51
N GLY A 67 -17.77 -4.28 12.91
CA GLY A 67 -18.14 -3.98 14.30
C GLY A 67 -16.97 -4.14 15.29
N PRO A 68 -17.16 -4.78 16.45
CA PRO A 68 -16.12 -4.94 17.47
C PRO A 68 -15.04 -5.97 17.09
N SER A 69 -15.22 -6.71 15.99
CA SER A 69 -14.36 -7.85 15.63
C SER A 69 -13.17 -7.45 14.78
N MET A 70 -13.37 -6.52 13.83
CA MET A 70 -12.37 -6.21 12.82
C MET A 70 -12.58 -4.82 12.21
N GLN A 71 -11.47 -4.10 12.01
CA GLN A 71 -11.37 -2.84 11.26
C GLN A 71 -10.25 -2.97 10.23
N VAL A 72 -10.51 -2.56 8.99
CA VAL A 72 -9.51 -2.60 7.91
C VAL A 72 -9.48 -1.27 7.18
N LEU A 73 -8.28 -0.80 6.86
CA LEU A 73 -8.02 0.27 5.92
C LEU A 73 -7.06 -0.23 4.84
N ASP A 74 -7.47 -0.14 3.58
CA ASP A 74 -6.55 -0.15 2.44
C ASP A 74 -6.66 1.20 1.73
N PHE A 75 -5.66 2.05 1.91
CA PHE A 75 -5.58 3.38 1.32
C PHE A 75 -4.30 3.53 0.51
N ALA A 76 -4.40 4.07 -0.69
CA ALA A 76 -3.24 4.34 -1.53
C ALA A 76 -3.51 5.50 -2.47
N ALA A 77 -2.41 6.10 -2.91
CA ALA A 77 -2.41 7.15 -3.90
C ALA A 77 -1.33 6.85 -4.95
N PHE A 78 -1.77 6.75 -6.20
CA PHE A 78 -0.95 6.43 -7.35
C PHE A 78 -0.65 7.71 -8.16
N PRO A 79 0.61 7.98 -8.50
CA PRO A 79 0.97 9.10 -9.34
C PRO A 79 0.44 8.92 -10.77
N GLU A 80 0.17 10.05 -11.44
CA GLU A 80 0.05 10.08 -12.90
C GLU A 80 1.35 9.61 -13.56
N LEU A 81 1.24 8.97 -14.73
CA LEU A 81 2.35 8.21 -15.34
C LEU A 81 3.55 9.10 -15.74
N LYS A 82 3.31 10.40 -15.93
CA LYS A 82 4.36 11.37 -16.20
C LYS A 82 5.14 11.81 -14.97
N PHE A 83 4.79 11.33 -13.77
CA PHE A 83 5.52 11.64 -12.55
C PHE A 83 6.03 10.36 -11.87
N ASP A 84 7.23 10.45 -11.31
CA ASP A 84 7.94 9.29 -10.75
C ASP A 84 7.91 9.21 -9.22
N PHE A 85 7.13 10.06 -8.54
CA PHE A 85 7.10 10.06 -7.07
C PHE A 85 6.49 8.78 -6.49
N PRO A 86 6.82 8.41 -5.23
CA PRO A 86 6.41 7.14 -4.65
C PRO A 86 4.89 6.90 -4.64
N ILE A 87 4.47 5.64 -4.58
CA ILE A 87 3.08 5.25 -4.33
C ILE A 87 2.84 5.32 -2.82
N PHE A 88 1.86 6.11 -2.38
CA PHE A 88 1.48 6.08 -0.96
C PHE A 88 0.72 4.80 -0.66
N CYS A 89 1.03 4.10 0.43
CA CYS A 89 0.38 2.85 0.81
C CYS A 89 0.13 2.80 2.32
N ALA A 90 -1.12 2.59 2.72
CA ALA A 90 -1.54 2.34 4.09
C ALA A 90 -2.50 1.14 4.13
N ASN A 91 -1.99 0.01 4.60
CA ASN A 91 -2.72 -1.24 4.75
C ASN A 91 -2.75 -1.62 6.23
N PHE A 92 -3.86 -1.35 6.89
CA PHE A 92 -4.06 -1.60 8.32
C PHE A 92 -5.13 -2.66 8.52
N PHE A 93 -4.81 -3.67 9.33
CA PHE A 93 -5.74 -4.71 9.74
C PHE A 93 -5.75 -4.77 11.26
N THR A 94 -6.88 -4.50 11.89
CA THR A 94 -7.02 -4.44 13.34
C THR A 94 -8.12 -5.36 13.81
N THR A 95 -7.80 -6.21 14.79
CA THR A 95 -8.77 -6.97 15.59
C THR A 95 -8.84 -6.38 17.00
N SER A 96 -9.66 -6.98 17.86
CA SER A 96 -9.78 -6.57 19.26
C SER A 96 -8.49 -6.69 20.09
N THR A 97 -7.47 -7.39 19.58
CA THR A 97 -6.20 -7.65 20.28
C THR A 97 -4.97 -7.20 19.51
N LEU A 98 -4.97 -7.29 18.17
CA LEU A 98 -3.79 -7.06 17.34
C LEU A 98 -4.08 -6.13 16.17
N SER A 99 -3.16 -5.20 15.93
CA SER A 99 -3.06 -4.39 14.72
C SER A 99 -1.85 -4.80 13.90
N ILE A 100 -2.06 -5.17 12.63
CA ILE A 100 -1.04 -5.45 11.63
C ILE A 100 -1.00 -4.28 10.66
N ILE A 101 0.14 -3.59 10.61
CA ILE A 101 0.29 -2.28 9.98
C ILE A 101 1.37 -2.36 8.90
N VAL A 102 1.03 -1.92 7.69
CA VAL A 102 1.97 -1.52 6.65
C VAL A 102 1.66 -0.08 6.26
N LEU A 103 2.57 0.85 6.54
CA LEU A 103 2.50 2.24 6.10
C LEU A 103 3.81 2.60 5.41
N ASP A 104 3.73 3.08 4.17
CA ASP A 104 4.91 3.37 3.37
C ASP A 104 4.65 4.38 2.25
N LEU A 105 5.73 4.97 1.77
CA LEU A 105 5.83 5.59 0.46
C LEU A 105 6.55 4.59 -0.44
N ASN A 106 5.83 3.60 -0.97
CA ASN A 106 6.42 2.53 -1.77
C ASN A 106 7.14 3.11 -2.99
N PRO A 107 8.43 2.77 -3.21
CA PRO A 107 9.18 3.33 -4.31
C PRO A 107 8.63 2.83 -5.64
N LEU A 108 8.50 3.75 -6.61
CA LEU A 108 8.14 3.36 -7.98
C LEU A 108 9.25 2.48 -8.57
N TYR A 109 10.50 2.84 -8.32
CA TYR A 109 11.67 2.07 -8.71
C TYR A 109 12.41 1.49 -7.51
N GLY A 110 12.76 0.21 -7.54
CA GLY A 110 13.35 -0.50 -6.39
C GLY A 110 14.50 0.25 -5.72
N ALA A 111 14.24 0.76 -4.50
CA ALA A 111 15.15 1.65 -3.77
C ALA A 111 16.45 0.96 -3.29
N THR A 112 16.49 -0.36 -3.29
CA THR A 112 17.71 -1.14 -3.01
C THR A 112 18.65 -1.23 -4.22
N LEU A 113 18.12 -1.05 -5.44
CA LEU A 113 18.86 -1.19 -6.69
C LEU A 113 19.19 0.17 -7.32
N GLN A 114 18.26 1.13 -7.23
CA GLN A 114 18.39 2.45 -7.85
C GLN A 114 18.72 3.52 -6.81
N ARG A 115 20.03 3.77 -6.61
CA ARG A 115 20.53 4.72 -5.61
C ARG A 115 20.03 6.14 -5.85
N ASP A 116 20.02 6.62 -7.10
CA ASP A 116 19.60 7.99 -7.42
C ASP A 116 18.13 8.23 -7.04
N TYR A 117 17.26 7.25 -7.31
CA TYR A 117 15.86 7.31 -6.89
C TYR A 117 15.71 7.29 -5.37
N LYS A 118 16.50 6.44 -4.70
CA LYS A 118 16.52 6.38 -3.23
C LYS A 118 16.93 7.73 -2.62
N GLU A 119 18.02 8.31 -3.11
CA GLU A 119 18.53 9.60 -2.64
C GLU A 119 17.52 10.72 -2.87
N LYS A 120 16.90 10.76 -4.07
CA LYS A 120 15.88 11.75 -4.43
C LYS A 120 14.69 11.78 -3.47
N TYR A 121 14.18 10.61 -3.08
CA TYR A 121 12.89 10.53 -2.36
C TYR A 121 12.97 10.16 -0.88
N TYR A 122 14.04 9.52 -0.41
CA TYR A 122 14.05 8.94 0.94
C TYR A 122 15.15 9.48 1.86
N ARG A 123 16.22 10.06 1.33
CA ARG A 123 17.32 10.58 2.16
C ARG A 123 16.82 11.58 3.22
N SER A 124 15.98 12.53 2.80
CA SER A 124 15.39 13.54 3.68
C SER A 124 14.28 13.01 4.58
N LEU A 125 13.77 11.80 4.34
CA LEU A 125 12.67 11.19 5.10
C LEU A 125 13.15 10.22 6.19
N MET A 126 14.46 9.95 6.29
CA MET A 126 14.97 9.09 7.37
C MET A 126 14.64 9.61 8.79
N PRO A 127 14.72 10.91 9.09
CA PRO A 127 14.27 11.43 10.39
C PRO A 127 12.78 11.18 10.68
N LEU A 128 11.93 11.18 9.65
CA LEU A 128 10.50 10.85 9.80
C LEU A 128 10.33 9.40 10.25
N TYR A 129 11.06 8.45 9.65
CA TYR A 129 11.04 7.06 10.12
C TYR A 129 11.53 6.93 11.56
N GLN A 130 12.67 7.56 11.89
CA GLN A 130 13.28 7.49 13.21
C GLN A 130 12.34 7.98 14.32
N LYS A 131 11.53 9.01 14.05
CA LYS A 131 10.49 9.52 14.97
C LYS A 131 9.50 8.43 15.43
N TYR A 132 9.21 7.44 14.58
CA TYR A 132 8.18 6.44 14.83
C TYR A 132 8.71 5.01 15.02
N ALA A 133 10.00 4.76 14.76
CA ALA A 133 10.60 3.43 14.78
C ALA A 133 10.46 2.71 16.13
N GLU A 134 10.59 3.42 17.24
CA GLU A 134 10.42 2.87 18.59
C GLU A 134 8.94 2.70 18.98
N LEU A 135 8.07 3.59 18.49
CA LEU A 135 6.64 3.58 18.79
C LEU A 135 5.89 2.50 18.00
N LEU A 136 6.36 2.20 16.79
CA LEU A 136 5.81 1.19 15.88
C LEU A 136 6.95 0.23 15.48
N PRO A 137 7.38 -0.64 16.40
CA PRO A 137 8.53 -1.51 16.19
C PRO A 137 8.31 -2.50 15.05
N TRP A 138 9.42 -3.01 14.50
CA TRP A 138 9.40 -4.00 13.43
C TRP A 138 8.56 -5.23 13.83
N GLY A 139 7.54 -5.53 13.02
CA GLY A 139 6.49 -6.45 13.46
C GLY A 139 6.93 -7.90 13.63
N ASP A 140 7.58 -8.48 12.60
CA ASP A 140 8.04 -9.88 12.55
C ASP A 140 8.73 -10.13 11.20
N LYS A 141 9.09 -11.40 10.93
CA LYS A 141 9.42 -11.88 9.59
C LYS A 141 8.35 -11.47 8.57
N ILE A 142 8.80 -11.01 7.42
CA ILE A 142 7.97 -10.56 6.30
C ILE A 142 8.23 -11.41 5.05
N THR A 143 7.25 -11.49 4.15
CA THR A 143 7.45 -12.11 2.83
C THR A 143 8.62 -11.46 2.11
N SER A 144 9.64 -12.25 1.77
CA SER A 144 10.92 -11.70 1.27
C SER A 144 10.74 -10.90 -0.03
N GLU A 145 9.86 -11.37 -0.92
CA GLU A 145 9.56 -10.71 -2.18
C GLU A 145 8.85 -9.36 -2.00
N SER A 146 8.14 -9.15 -0.88
CA SER A 146 7.49 -7.87 -0.58
C SER A 146 8.48 -6.74 -0.37
N LEU A 147 9.71 -7.03 0.10
CA LEU A 147 10.76 -6.01 0.26
C LEU A 147 11.16 -5.34 -1.05
N LYS A 148 10.93 -5.99 -2.20
CA LYS A 148 11.16 -5.40 -3.54
C LYS A 148 10.34 -4.10 -3.74
N PHE A 149 9.27 -3.92 -2.97
CA PHE A 149 8.32 -2.82 -3.08
C PHE A 149 8.28 -1.93 -1.83
N PHE A 150 9.12 -2.18 -0.82
CA PHE A 150 9.17 -1.35 0.37
C PHE A 150 10.33 -0.35 0.31
N SER A 151 10.08 0.83 0.86
CA SER A 151 11.10 1.85 1.04
C SER A 151 11.89 1.64 2.34
N PRO A 152 13.04 2.32 2.50
CA PRO A 152 13.75 2.36 3.78
C PRO A 152 12.93 2.94 4.94
N ILE A 153 11.87 3.71 4.67
CA ILE A 153 11.03 4.32 5.72
C ILE A 153 9.76 3.52 6.01
N VAL A 154 9.62 2.30 5.47
CA VAL A 154 8.44 1.46 5.71
C VAL A 154 8.20 1.23 7.20
N ILE A 155 6.96 1.42 7.63
CA ILE A 155 6.46 0.96 8.92
C ILE A 155 5.75 -0.37 8.67
N TRP A 156 6.46 -1.47 8.94
CA TRP A 156 5.88 -2.80 9.08
C TRP A 156 5.85 -3.16 10.56
N SER A 157 4.66 -3.23 11.14
CA SER A 157 4.51 -3.32 12.59
C SER A 157 3.34 -4.22 12.99
N LYS A 158 3.49 -4.91 14.13
CA LYS A 158 2.46 -5.70 14.78
C LYS A 158 2.38 -5.22 16.23
N ILE A 159 1.29 -4.55 16.58
CA ILE A 159 1.12 -3.92 17.89
C ILE A 159 -0.21 -4.33 18.51
N ASN A 160 -0.30 -4.24 19.83
CA ASN A 160 -1.57 -4.46 20.52
C ASN A 160 -2.57 -3.37 20.15
N SER A 161 -3.84 -3.75 19.97
CA SER A 161 -4.92 -2.82 19.68
C SER A 161 -5.28 -2.02 20.93
N THR A 162 -4.62 -0.88 21.15
CA THR A 162 -4.88 0.03 22.27
C THR A 162 -5.17 1.45 21.77
N PRO A 163 -5.93 2.28 22.52
CA PRO A 163 -6.18 3.66 22.14
C PRO A 163 -4.89 4.47 21.91
N GLN A 164 -3.89 4.27 22.76
CA GLN A 164 -2.58 4.90 22.61
C GLN A 164 -1.89 4.52 21.30
N ASN A 165 -1.84 3.23 20.97
CA ASN A 165 -1.23 2.74 19.73
C ASN A 165 -1.98 3.24 18.49
N TYR A 166 -3.30 3.37 18.58
CA TYR A 166 -4.10 3.93 17.50
C TYR A 166 -3.86 5.43 17.28
N GLU A 167 -3.69 6.21 18.34
CA GLU A 167 -3.33 7.63 18.20
C GLU A 167 -1.90 7.81 17.66
N VAL A 168 -0.96 6.95 18.06
CA VAL A 168 0.39 6.87 17.45
C VAL A 168 0.27 6.55 15.96
N LEU A 169 -0.50 5.53 15.58
CA LEU A 169 -0.72 5.16 14.18
C LEU A 169 -1.35 6.31 13.39
N TYR A 170 -2.33 7.02 13.97
CA TYR A 170 -2.96 8.17 13.34
C TYR A 170 -1.96 9.32 13.14
N ALA A 171 -1.16 9.65 14.14
CA ALA A 171 -0.11 10.64 14.01
C ALA A 171 0.92 10.26 12.92
N THR A 172 1.34 8.99 12.90
CA THR A 172 2.27 8.46 11.90
C THR A 172 1.71 8.57 10.49
N PHE A 173 0.45 8.14 10.28
CA PHE A 173 -0.24 8.25 9.01
C PHE A 173 -0.28 9.70 8.51
N LYS A 174 -0.63 10.66 9.38
CA LYS A 174 -0.70 12.08 9.01
C LYS A 174 0.65 12.60 8.52
N ASP A 175 1.73 12.29 9.23
CA ASP A 175 3.07 12.78 8.89
C ASP A 175 3.59 12.11 7.60
N TYR A 176 3.38 10.80 7.42
CA TYR A 176 3.74 10.10 6.20
C TYR A 176 2.95 10.62 4.99
N PHE A 177 1.65 10.83 5.14
CA PHE A 177 0.82 11.33 4.06
C PHE A 177 1.18 12.77 3.68
N LYS A 178 1.48 13.63 4.67
CA LYS A 178 2.01 14.98 4.41
C LYS A 178 3.35 14.94 3.68
N ALA A 179 4.27 14.04 4.05
CA ALA A 179 5.53 13.87 3.34
C ALA A 179 5.31 13.43 1.88
N TRP A 180 4.34 12.54 1.63
CA TRP A 180 3.97 12.15 0.28
C TRP A 180 3.38 13.30 -0.54
N LEU A 181 2.53 14.15 0.06
CA LEU A 181 1.99 15.34 -0.59
C LEU A 181 3.10 16.35 -0.97
N VAL A 182 4.13 16.50 -0.13
CA VAL A 182 5.32 17.30 -0.47
C VAL A 182 6.07 16.69 -1.66
N SER A 183 6.24 15.37 -1.70
CA SER A 183 6.82 14.69 -2.86
C SER A 183 6.03 14.93 -4.14
N MET A 184 4.69 14.94 -4.08
CA MET A 184 3.82 15.27 -5.20
C MET A 184 4.00 16.72 -5.67
N GLU A 185 4.09 17.69 -4.76
CA GLU A 185 4.30 19.10 -5.10
C GLU A 185 5.64 19.30 -5.82
N LEU A 186 6.71 18.72 -5.29
CA LEU A 186 8.07 18.80 -5.83
C LEU A 186 8.29 17.95 -7.08
N ALA A 187 7.38 17.02 -7.39
CA ALA A 187 7.51 16.15 -8.55
C ALA A 187 7.52 16.94 -9.86
N VAL A 188 8.55 16.71 -10.66
CA VAL A 188 8.72 17.24 -12.01
C VAL A 188 8.21 16.21 -13.01
N GLU A 189 7.61 16.69 -14.10
CA GLU A 189 7.16 15.84 -15.20
C GLU A 189 8.34 15.12 -15.86
N ALA A 190 8.05 13.93 -16.40
CA ALA A 190 8.98 13.13 -17.16
C ALA A 190 9.58 13.96 -18.32
N VAL A 191 10.89 13.87 -18.49
CA VAL A 191 11.62 14.69 -19.48
C VAL A 191 11.36 14.24 -20.91
N ASN A 192 10.90 12.99 -21.09
CA ASN A 192 10.56 12.42 -22.39
C ASN A 192 9.55 11.26 -22.25
N GLU A 193 9.06 10.79 -23.40
CA GLU A 193 8.11 9.69 -23.49
C GLU A 193 8.68 8.38 -22.93
N MET A 194 9.97 8.11 -23.13
CA MET A 194 10.63 6.90 -22.62
C MET A 194 10.54 6.82 -21.09
N GLN A 195 10.77 7.92 -20.38
CA GLN A 195 10.62 7.96 -18.92
C GLN A 195 9.16 7.72 -18.50
N THR A 196 8.19 8.26 -19.22
CA THR A 196 6.76 8.00 -18.97
C THR A 196 6.43 6.50 -19.17
N VAL A 197 6.98 5.87 -20.19
CA VAL A 197 6.86 4.41 -20.43
C VAL A 197 7.48 3.63 -19.27
N CYS A 198 8.68 4.00 -18.81
CA CYS A 198 9.32 3.35 -17.67
C CYS A 198 8.53 3.53 -16.36
N ASN A 199 8.00 4.72 -16.10
CA ASN A 199 7.13 4.98 -14.95
C ASN A 199 5.87 4.10 -15.01
N CYS A 200 5.26 4.00 -16.20
CA CYS A 200 4.08 3.18 -16.44
C CYS A 200 4.36 1.70 -16.18
N GLU A 201 5.45 1.16 -16.73
CA GLU A 201 5.84 -0.23 -16.52
C GLU A 201 6.12 -0.53 -15.04
N ALA A 202 6.82 0.37 -14.35
CA ALA A 202 7.11 0.23 -12.93
C ALA A 202 5.83 0.20 -12.07
N GLN A 203 4.87 1.09 -12.37
CA GLN A 203 3.58 1.10 -11.70
C GLN A 203 2.76 -0.17 -12.03
N HIS A 204 2.76 -0.59 -13.30
CA HIS A 204 2.08 -1.80 -13.74
C HIS A 204 2.64 -3.05 -13.04
N LYS A 205 3.96 -3.17 -12.91
CA LYS A 205 4.63 -4.25 -12.17
C LYS A 205 4.21 -4.29 -10.70
N TYR A 206 4.11 -3.13 -10.04
CA TYR A 206 3.62 -3.03 -8.67
C TYR A 206 2.16 -3.51 -8.56
N LEU A 207 1.29 -3.04 -9.46
CA LEU A 207 -0.12 -3.43 -9.48
C LEU A 207 -0.28 -4.94 -9.74
N ALA A 208 0.47 -5.50 -10.68
CA ALA A 208 0.47 -6.94 -10.97
C ALA A 208 0.89 -7.77 -9.74
N TRP A 209 1.93 -7.34 -9.03
CA TRP A 209 2.34 -7.99 -7.78
C TRP A 209 1.24 -7.99 -6.73
N ARG A 210 0.67 -6.82 -6.44
CA ARG A 210 -0.35 -6.67 -5.40
C ARG A 210 -1.64 -7.39 -5.78
N ALA A 211 -2.12 -7.24 -7.02
CA ALA A 211 -3.33 -7.90 -7.51
C ALA A 211 -3.28 -9.44 -7.47
N GLU A 212 -2.08 -10.01 -7.45
CA GLU A 212 -1.89 -11.46 -7.35
C GLU A 212 -1.60 -11.92 -5.91
N LYS A 213 -0.72 -11.22 -5.18
CA LYS A 213 -0.10 -11.71 -3.94
C LYS A 213 -0.48 -10.95 -2.66
N ASP A 214 -1.33 -9.92 -2.73
CA ASP A 214 -1.71 -9.13 -1.55
C ASP A 214 -2.34 -9.99 -0.44
N PRO A 215 -1.96 -9.75 0.82
CA PRO A 215 -2.42 -10.57 1.93
C PRO A 215 -3.90 -10.48 2.25
N GLY A 216 -4.59 -9.43 1.80
CA GLY A 216 -6.00 -9.19 2.05
C GLY A 216 -6.96 -10.02 1.20
N HIS A 217 -6.49 -10.67 0.13
CA HIS A 217 -7.38 -11.42 -0.78
C HIS A 217 -8.25 -12.48 -0.10
N PRO A 218 -7.73 -13.35 0.80
CA PRO A 218 -8.55 -14.35 1.46
C PRO A 218 -9.67 -13.73 2.31
N LEU A 219 -9.41 -12.58 2.92
CA LEU A 219 -10.41 -11.85 3.70
C LEU A 219 -11.54 -11.35 2.79
N LEU A 220 -11.20 -10.71 1.66
CA LEU A 220 -12.20 -10.24 0.70
C LEU A 220 -13.05 -11.39 0.15
N LYS A 221 -12.42 -12.48 -0.27
CA LYS A 221 -13.12 -13.68 -0.76
C LYS A 221 -14.09 -14.24 0.28
N ARG A 222 -13.70 -14.26 1.55
CA ARG A 222 -14.57 -14.68 2.66
C ARG A 222 -15.76 -13.73 2.84
N LEU A 223 -15.53 -12.41 2.81
CA LEU A 223 -16.57 -11.42 3.09
C LEU A 223 -17.58 -11.25 1.95
N ILE A 224 -17.11 -11.15 0.70
CA ILE A 224 -17.95 -10.78 -0.45
C ILE A 224 -18.00 -11.85 -1.56
N GLY A 225 -17.28 -12.96 -1.39
CA GLY A 225 -17.24 -14.06 -2.37
C GLY A 225 -16.21 -13.86 -3.48
N GLU A 226 -15.92 -14.94 -4.20
CA GLU A 226 -14.83 -15.00 -5.19
C GLU A 226 -14.97 -13.97 -6.31
N ASN A 227 -16.15 -13.89 -6.95
CA ASN A 227 -16.37 -13.00 -8.10
C ASN A 227 -16.24 -11.52 -7.72
N LEU A 228 -16.94 -11.06 -6.67
CA LEU A 228 -16.86 -9.67 -6.23
C LEU A 228 -15.49 -9.34 -5.64
N ALA A 229 -14.82 -10.28 -4.95
CA ALA A 229 -13.45 -10.06 -4.49
C ALA A 229 -12.50 -9.84 -5.68
N ARG A 230 -12.63 -10.64 -6.75
CA ARG A 230 -11.84 -10.46 -7.98
C ARG A 230 -12.08 -9.08 -8.61
N GLU A 231 -13.34 -8.65 -8.73
CA GLU A 231 -13.69 -7.31 -9.23
C GLU A 231 -13.11 -6.20 -8.35
N MET A 232 -13.29 -6.30 -7.03
CA MET A 232 -12.73 -5.36 -6.04
C MET A 232 -11.21 -5.27 -6.15
N ILE A 233 -10.52 -6.39 -6.31
CA ILE A 233 -9.05 -6.43 -6.40
C ILE A 233 -8.58 -5.80 -7.72
N ARG A 234 -9.09 -6.27 -8.86
CA ARG A 234 -8.53 -5.89 -10.18
C ARG A 234 -9.04 -4.56 -10.71
N HIS A 235 -10.32 -4.27 -10.50
CA HIS A 235 -10.97 -3.09 -11.08
C HIS A 235 -11.11 -1.91 -10.11
N PHE A 236 -10.80 -2.11 -8.82
CA PHE A 236 -10.82 -1.04 -7.82
C PHE A 236 -9.47 -0.87 -7.10
N LEU A 237 -9.06 -1.82 -6.26
CA LEU A 237 -7.86 -1.69 -5.41
C LEU A 237 -6.56 -1.51 -6.22
N PHE A 238 -6.43 -2.29 -7.30
CA PHE A 238 -5.28 -2.29 -8.19
C PHE A 238 -5.68 -1.96 -9.63
N GLU A 239 -6.66 -1.06 -9.78
CA GLU A 239 -7.06 -0.51 -11.07
C GLU A 239 -5.83 0.04 -11.82
N GLY A 240 -5.69 -0.43 -13.07
CA GLY A 240 -4.51 -0.25 -13.90
C GLY A 240 -3.78 -1.57 -14.22
N VAL A 241 -4.00 -2.65 -13.45
CA VAL A 241 -3.36 -3.95 -13.72
C VAL A 241 -3.74 -4.53 -15.09
N ASP A 242 -4.93 -4.23 -15.60
CA ASP A 242 -5.43 -4.72 -16.89
C ASP A 242 -5.29 -3.70 -18.03
N SER A 243 -4.84 -2.47 -17.74
CA SER A 243 -4.88 -1.35 -18.70
C SER A 243 -3.58 -0.58 -18.87
N LEU A 244 -2.65 -0.63 -17.89
CA LEU A 244 -1.37 0.08 -17.97
C LEU A 244 -0.30 -0.70 -18.75
N GLY A 245 -0.49 -1.99 -19.00
CA GLY A 245 0.42 -2.77 -19.82
C GLY A 245 -0.10 -4.16 -20.13
N THR A 246 0.66 -4.90 -20.94
CA THR A 246 0.28 -6.23 -21.43
C THR A 246 1.04 -7.38 -20.79
N LYS A 247 2.14 -7.09 -20.06
CA LYS A 247 2.92 -8.08 -19.31
C LYS A 247 2.08 -8.71 -18.21
N THR A 248 2.08 -10.03 -18.16
CA THR A 248 1.44 -10.85 -17.13
C THR A 248 2.24 -10.85 -15.83
N PHE A 249 1.67 -11.43 -14.76
CA PHE A 249 2.40 -11.65 -13.51
C PHE A 249 3.69 -12.49 -13.72
N LEU A 250 3.64 -13.54 -14.55
CA LEU A 250 4.79 -14.40 -14.79
C LEU A 250 5.88 -13.74 -15.65
N ASP A 251 5.53 -12.75 -16.48
CA ASP A 251 6.53 -11.95 -17.20
C ASP A 251 7.39 -11.10 -16.25
N TYR A 252 6.81 -10.63 -15.14
CA TYR A 252 7.53 -9.86 -14.13
C TYR A 252 8.17 -10.72 -13.03
N PHE A 253 7.56 -11.85 -12.71
CA PHE A 253 7.94 -12.72 -11.59
C PHE A 253 8.02 -14.19 -12.04
N PRO A 254 8.93 -14.52 -12.97
CA PRO A 254 9.05 -15.87 -13.52
C PRO A 254 9.37 -16.93 -12.46
N GLU A 255 9.90 -16.53 -11.30
CA GLU A 255 10.16 -17.43 -10.17
C GLU A 255 8.88 -18.11 -9.61
N TYR A 256 7.69 -17.61 -9.97
CA TYR A 256 6.39 -18.20 -9.60
C TYR A 256 5.83 -19.17 -10.65
N HIS A 257 6.55 -19.45 -11.74
CA HIS A 257 6.09 -20.34 -12.80
C HIS A 257 6.01 -21.80 -12.30
N CYS A 258 4.83 -22.42 -12.39
CA CYS A 258 4.64 -23.86 -12.17
C CYS A 258 4.94 -24.66 -13.44
N VAL A 259 5.20 -25.97 -13.32
CA VAL A 259 5.50 -26.84 -14.47
C VAL A 259 4.37 -26.87 -15.51
N ASP A 260 3.12 -26.69 -15.06
CA ASP A 260 1.92 -26.67 -15.90
C ASP A 260 1.61 -25.29 -16.54
N GLY A 261 2.50 -24.30 -16.38
CA GLY A 261 2.31 -22.93 -16.86
C GLY A 261 1.43 -22.05 -15.98
N SER A 262 0.91 -22.57 -14.85
CA SER A 262 0.13 -21.79 -13.90
C SER A 262 1.00 -20.94 -12.96
N ILE A 263 0.35 -20.00 -12.26
CA ILE A 263 0.99 -19.22 -11.19
C ILE A 263 1.01 -20.05 -9.91
N ASN A 264 2.19 -20.19 -9.30
CA ASN A 264 2.34 -20.83 -8.00
C ASN A 264 1.51 -20.11 -6.93
N GLN A 265 0.59 -20.85 -6.30
CA GLN A 265 -0.37 -20.33 -5.33
C GLN A 265 0.26 -19.91 -3.99
N LYS A 266 1.52 -20.29 -3.72
CA LYS A 266 2.24 -19.79 -2.55
C LYS A 266 2.36 -18.28 -2.64
N ARG A 267 2.23 -17.60 -1.49
CA ARG A 267 2.49 -16.15 -1.40
C ARG A 267 3.97 -15.84 -1.67
N SER A 268 4.85 -16.72 -1.22
CA SER A 268 6.30 -16.53 -1.24
C SER A 268 6.96 -17.82 -1.70
N ILE A 269 7.89 -17.71 -2.64
CA ILE A 269 8.74 -18.80 -3.11
C ILE A 269 9.98 -18.90 -2.21
N ILE A 270 10.50 -17.75 -1.74
CA ILE A 270 11.67 -17.67 -0.85
C ILE A 270 11.28 -18.00 0.60
N GLY A 271 10.06 -17.64 1.00
CA GLY A 271 9.58 -17.70 2.37
C GLY A 271 9.68 -16.35 3.11
N LYS A 272 9.28 -16.37 4.40
CA LYS A 272 9.36 -15.20 5.26
C LYS A 272 10.76 -15.08 5.89
N ALA A 273 11.37 -13.90 5.79
CA ALA A 273 12.68 -13.59 6.35
C ALA A 273 12.65 -12.26 7.12
N TYR A 274 13.82 -11.80 7.59
CA TYR A 274 13.99 -10.49 8.24
C TYR A 274 13.21 -10.34 9.55
N LYS A 275 13.63 -11.10 10.57
CA LYS A 275 13.06 -10.98 11.94
C LYS A 275 13.32 -9.60 12.55
N THR A 276 14.38 -8.93 12.11
CA THR A 276 14.70 -7.53 12.41
C THR A 276 14.58 -6.70 11.14
N ARG A 277 14.45 -5.37 11.30
CA ARG A 277 14.38 -4.43 10.18
C ARG A 277 15.63 -4.57 9.29
N PRO A 278 15.49 -4.76 7.97
CA PRO A 278 16.62 -5.05 7.09
C PRO A 278 17.32 -3.81 6.52
N TRP A 279 17.09 -2.64 7.10
CA TRP A 279 17.81 -1.41 6.81
C TRP A 279 18.50 -0.89 8.08
N ASP A 280 19.57 -0.13 7.93
CA ASP A 280 20.20 0.60 9.03
C ASP A 280 19.53 1.96 9.30
N ALA A 281 20.08 2.74 10.23
CA ALA A 281 19.55 4.05 10.61
C ALA A 281 19.61 5.10 9.48
N GLY A 282 20.52 4.92 8.50
CA GLY A 282 20.64 5.75 7.30
C GLY A 282 19.78 5.26 6.13
N GLY A 283 19.09 4.13 6.29
CA GLY A 283 18.26 3.54 5.25
C GLY A 283 19.05 2.73 4.23
N GLU A 284 20.28 2.32 4.53
CA GLU A 284 21.02 1.34 3.73
C GLU A 284 20.52 -0.07 4.00
N PHE A 285 20.33 -0.85 2.95
CA PHE A 285 19.87 -2.23 3.09
C PHE A 285 20.99 -3.12 3.62
N ILE A 286 20.75 -3.77 4.75
CA ILE A 286 21.70 -4.66 5.45
C ILE A 286 21.20 -6.11 5.53
N GLY A 287 20.06 -6.40 4.90
CA GLY A 287 19.39 -7.71 4.99
C GLY A 287 20.20 -8.90 4.42
N SER A 288 21.24 -8.66 3.62
CA SER A 288 22.15 -9.71 3.13
C SER A 288 23.24 -10.11 4.14
N LYS A 289 23.45 -9.35 5.22
CA LYS A 289 24.50 -9.62 6.21
C LYS A 289 24.06 -10.51 7.36
N ALA A 290 22.82 -10.99 7.35
CA ALA A 290 22.26 -11.89 8.36
C ALA A 290 21.88 -13.23 7.72
N SER A 291 22.90 -13.98 7.30
CA SER A 291 22.83 -15.42 7.04
C SER A 291 23.68 -16.14 8.05
#